data_AF-A0A1G1DG46-F1
#
_entry.id   AF-A0A1G1DG46-F1
#
_cell.length_a   1.000
_cell.length_b   1.000
_cell.length_c   1.000
_cell.angle_alpha   90.00
_cell.angle_beta   90.00
_cell.angle_gamma   90.00
#
_symmetry.space_group_name_H-M   'P 1'
#
loop_
_entity.id
_entity.type
_entity.pdbx_description
1 polymer ?
#
loop_
_entity_poly.entity_id
_entity_poly.type
_entity_poly.pdbx_seq_one_letter_code
_entity_poly.pdbx_strand_id
1 'polypeptide(L)'
;MVKIDFKIQNSESGIQNSEKSSNLKKADEKKLKKLAADFESVFLYYVLKTMRDTVPKSGFIDGKNGEEIYRSMMDQEVAKSMADKRESGISDMLFKQLTQKTIVNSR
;
A
#
# COMPACT_ATOMS: atom_id res chain seq x y z
N MET A 1 22.71 -53.85 -35.55
CA MET A 1 23.46 -52.92 -34.67
C MET A 1 22.59 -51.70 -34.44
N VAL A 2 21.77 -51.71 -33.38
CA VAL A 2 20.90 -50.58 -33.02
C VAL A 2 21.73 -49.64 -32.13
N LYS A 3 21.99 -48.43 -32.60
CA LYS A 3 22.58 -47.37 -31.76
C LYS A 3 21.43 -46.69 -31.01
N ILE A 4 21.42 -46.85 -29.69
CA ILE A 4 20.53 -46.13 -28.78
C ILE A 4 21.18 -44.77 -28.54
N ASP A 5 20.66 -43.72 -29.18
CA ASP A 5 21.11 -42.36 -28.91
C ASP A 5 20.38 -41.84 -27.66
N PHE A 6 21.05 -42.00 -26.52
CA PHE A 6 20.70 -41.36 -25.26
C PHE A 6 21.00 -39.85 -25.38
N LYS A 7 19.99 -39.04 -25.73
CA LYS A 7 20.10 -37.58 -25.65
C LYS A 7 20.04 -37.14 -24.19
N ILE A 8 21.21 -36.86 -23.62
CA ILE A 8 21.36 -36.06 -22.41
C ILE A 8 20.83 -34.66 -22.73
N GLN A 9 19.62 -34.35 -22.26
CA GLN A 9 19.12 -32.98 -22.15
C GLN A 9 19.13 -32.61 -20.67
N ASN A 10 20.19 -31.94 -20.23
CA ASN A 10 20.15 -31.11 -19.05
C ASN A 10 20.99 -29.86 -19.29
N SER A 11 20.36 -28.82 -19.84
CA SER A 11 21.02 -27.52 -20.04
C SER A 11 20.04 -26.35 -20.15
N GLU A 12 19.08 -26.18 -19.21
CA GLU A 12 18.27 -24.94 -19.13
C GLU A 12 17.87 -24.53 -17.69
N SER A 13 18.70 -24.81 -16.67
CA SER A 13 18.40 -24.45 -15.27
C SER A 13 19.18 -23.23 -14.74
N GLY A 14 19.86 -22.47 -15.61
CA GLY A 14 20.70 -21.31 -15.21
C GLY A 14 20.01 -19.94 -15.17
N ILE A 15 18.90 -19.73 -15.89
CA ILE A 15 18.27 -18.39 -16.05
C ILE A 15 16.99 -18.21 -15.21
N GLN A 16 16.38 -19.29 -14.71
CA GLN A 16 15.08 -19.22 -14.02
C GLN A 16 15.15 -18.68 -12.58
N ASN A 17 16.34 -18.63 -11.95
CA ASN A 17 16.46 -18.30 -10.52
C ASN A 17 16.61 -16.79 -10.25
N SER A 18 17.12 -16.00 -11.21
CA SER A 18 17.29 -14.54 -11.07
C SER A 18 15.98 -13.77 -11.29
N GLU A 19 15.15 -14.23 -12.21
CA GLU A 19 13.82 -13.65 -12.47
C GLU A 19 12.84 -13.90 -11.33
N LYS A 20 12.93 -15.06 -10.66
CA LYS A 20 12.05 -15.39 -9.52
C LYS A 20 12.36 -14.53 -8.30
N SER A 21 13.64 -14.31 -7.98
CA SER A 21 14.09 -13.47 -6.87
C SER A 21 13.78 -11.97 -7.09
N SER A 22 13.94 -11.47 -8.31
CA SER A 22 13.61 -10.07 -8.64
C SER A 22 12.09 -9.82 -8.65
N ASN A 23 11.27 -10.78 -9.08
CA ASN A 23 9.82 -10.68 -9.02
C ASN A 23 9.27 -10.72 -7.57
N LEU A 24 9.90 -11.51 -6.69
CA LEU A 24 9.55 -11.53 -5.25
C LEU A 24 9.80 -10.16 -4.60
N LYS A 25 10.97 -9.55 -4.85
CA LYS A 25 11.30 -8.21 -4.33
C LYS A 25 10.35 -7.12 -4.83
N LYS A 26 9.99 -7.14 -6.12
CA LYS A 26 9.01 -6.20 -6.69
C LYS A 26 7.60 -6.38 -6.12
N ALA A 27 7.19 -7.63 -5.86
CA ALA A 27 5.90 -7.93 -5.26
C ALA A 27 5.81 -7.40 -3.82
N ASP A 28 6.88 -7.54 -3.05
CA ASP A 28 6.95 -7.04 -1.68
C ASP A 28 7.02 -5.51 -1.62
N GLU A 29 7.73 -4.88 -2.55
CA GLU A 29 7.76 -3.42 -2.71
C GLU A 29 6.36 -2.86 -3.01
N LYS A 30 5.63 -3.48 -3.94
CA LYS A 30 4.25 -3.08 -4.28
C LYS A 30 3.31 -3.22 -3.08
N LYS A 31 3.45 -4.30 -2.29
CA LYS A 31 2.67 -4.48 -1.06
C LYS A 31 2.99 -3.42 -0.01
N LEU A 32 4.27 -3.10 0.17
CA LEU A 32 4.71 -2.08 1.12
C LEU A 32 4.20 -0.69 0.73
N LYS A 33 4.25 -0.35 -0.55
CA LYS A 33 3.69 0.91 -1.08
C LYS A 33 2.18 0.98 -0.85
N LYS A 34 1.45 -0.12 -1.11
CA LYS A 34 0.02 -0.20 -0.84
C LYS A 34 -0.30 0.00 0.65
N LEU A 35 0.40 -0.70 1.53
CA LEU A 35 0.21 -0.58 2.97
C LEU A 35 0.48 0.85 3.48
N ALA A 36 1.50 1.51 2.93
CA ALA A 36 1.80 2.90 3.27
C ALA A 36 0.68 3.85 2.80
N ALA A 37 0.11 3.64 1.61
CA ALA A 37 -1.03 4.41 1.12
C ALA A 37 -2.29 4.17 1.96
N ASP A 38 -2.57 2.92 2.34
CA ASP A 38 -3.67 2.55 3.23
C ASP A 38 -3.51 3.26 4.60
N PHE A 39 -2.28 3.34 5.14
CA PHE A 39 -2.00 4.08 6.37
C PHE A 39 -2.25 5.59 6.22
N GLU A 40 -1.80 6.19 5.11
CA GLU A 40 -2.05 7.61 4.83
C GLU A 40 -3.55 7.92 4.72
N SER A 41 -4.35 7.00 4.17
CA SER A 41 -5.81 7.16 4.12
C SER A 41 -6.43 7.25 5.52
N VAL A 42 -5.99 6.42 6.46
CA VAL A 42 -6.46 6.46 7.86
C VAL A 42 -6.03 7.74 8.54
N PHE A 43 -4.79 8.18 8.30
CA PHE A 43 -4.28 9.45 8.82
C PHE A 43 -5.09 10.65 8.30
N LEU A 44 -5.34 10.72 7.00
CA LEU A 44 -6.14 11.78 6.39
C LEU A 44 -7.58 11.78 6.92
N TYR A 45 -8.18 10.60 7.11
CA TYR A 45 -9.47 10.48 7.76
C TYR A 45 -9.45 11.10 9.16
N TYR A 46 -8.42 10.82 9.96
CA TYR A 46 -8.25 11.40 11.29
C TYR A 46 -8.09 12.93 11.24
N VAL A 47 -7.33 13.45 10.28
CA VAL A 47 -7.18 14.89 10.06
C VAL A 47 -8.53 15.53 9.74
N LEU A 48 -9.28 14.98 8.78
CA LEU A 48 -10.60 15.48 8.39
C LEU A 48 -11.59 15.46 9.56
N LYS A 49 -11.60 14.36 10.31
CA LYS A 49 -12.41 14.21 11.51
C LYS A 49 -12.06 15.27 12.55
N THR A 50 -10.77 15.43 12.86
CA THR A 50 -10.29 16.40 13.86
C THR A 50 -10.64 17.83 13.45
N MET A 51 -10.43 18.20 12.18
CA MET A 51 -10.82 19.51 11.66
C MET A 51 -12.32 19.77 11.86
N ARG A 52 -13.17 18.76 11.65
CA ARG A 52 -14.61 18.90 11.83
C ARG A 52 -15.01 18.95 13.30
N ASP A 53 -14.33 18.21 14.17
CA ASP A 53 -14.54 18.27 15.62
C ASP A 53 -14.20 19.67 16.19
N THR A 54 -13.38 20.46 15.49
CA THR A 54 -13.11 21.87 15.87
C THR A 54 -14.22 22.84 15.48
N VAL A 55 -15.17 22.45 14.62
CA VAL A 55 -16.29 23.32 14.20
C VAL A 55 -17.39 23.25 15.26
N PRO A 56 -17.77 24.36 15.91
CA PRO A 56 -18.84 24.37 16.90
C PRO A 56 -20.16 23.89 16.26
N LYS A 57 -20.79 22.87 16.85
CA LYS A 57 -22.13 22.44 16.43
C LYS A 57 -23.15 23.49 16.90
N SER A 58 -23.86 24.14 15.99
CA SER A 58 -24.86 25.16 16.27
C SER A 58 -26.27 24.55 16.27
N GLY A 59 -26.77 24.16 17.45
CA GLY A 59 -28.21 24.13 17.81
C GLY A 59 -29.20 23.28 16.99
N PHE A 60 -29.88 22.34 17.69
CA PHE A 60 -31.16 21.67 17.38
C PHE A 60 -31.36 20.91 16.03
N ILE A 61 -30.65 21.25 14.95
CA ILE A 61 -30.79 20.64 13.61
C ILE A 61 -29.56 19.81 13.23
N ASP A 62 -28.43 20.05 13.89
CA ASP A 62 -27.15 19.40 13.58
C ASP A 62 -27.10 17.93 14.04
N GLY A 63 -26.93 17.00 13.10
CA GLY A 63 -26.43 15.66 13.43
C GLY A 63 -27.47 14.69 13.98
N LYS A 64 -28.46 14.33 13.16
CA LYS A 64 -29.14 13.04 13.37
C LYS A 64 -28.09 11.92 13.22
N ASN A 65 -28.17 10.86 14.03
CA ASN A 65 -27.22 9.73 14.00
C ASN A 65 -26.93 9.20 12.58
N GLY A 66 -27.93 9.19 11.69
CA GLY A 66 -27.76 8.77 10.29
C GLY A 66 -26.89 9.70 9.45
N GLU A 67 -26.94 11.02 9.69
CA GLU A 67 -26.10 12.00 9.01
C GLU A 67 -24.63 11.85 9.42
N GLU A 68 -24.37 11.65 10.72
CA GLU A 68 -23.00 11.45 11.21
C GLU A 68 -22.37 10.17 10.64
N ILE A 69 -23.16 9.09 10.53
CA ILE A 69 -22.71 7.84 9.90
C ILE A 69 -22.41 8.06 8.42
N TYR A 70 -23.35 8.64 7.67
CA TYR A 70 -23.16 8.90 6.24
C TYR A 70 -21.94 9.79 5.98
N ARG A 71 -21.78 10.84 6.78
CA ARG A 71 -20.66 11.77 6.67
C ARG A 71 -19.34 11.09 7.02
N SER A 72 -19.31 10.23 8.03
CA SER A 72 -18.11 9.44 8.36
C SER A 72 -17.70 8.52 7.22
N MET A 73 -18.66 7.85 6.56
CA MET A 73 -18.39 7.04 5.36
C MET A 73 -17.88 7.88 4.19
N MET A 74 -18.47 9.08 4.00
CA MET A 74 -17.99 10.02 2.99
C MET A 74 -16.55 10.44 3.26
N ASP A 75 -16.23 10.81 4.49
CA ASP A 75 -14.88 11.23 4.90
C ASP A 75 -13.86 10.09 4.70
N GLN A 76 -14.25 8.82 4.91
CA GLN A 76 -13.40 7.66 4.62
C GLN A 76 -13.07 7.54 3.12
N GLU A 77 -14.06 7.66 2.25
CA GLU A 77 -13.84 7.59 0.79
C GLU A 77 -13.06 8.79 0.26
N VAL A 78 -13.30 9.99 0.80
CA VAL A 78 -12.51 11.18 0.48
C VAL A 78 -11.06 10.97 0.89
N ALA A 79 -10.80 10.50 2.11
CA ALA A 79 -9.45 10.25 2.60
C ALA A 79 -8.71 9.19 1.76
N LYS A 80 -9.41 8.12 1.36
CA LYS A 80 -8.89 7.10 0.45
C LYS A 80 -8.57 7.66 -0.94
N SER A 81 -9.49 8.42 -1.53
CA SER A 81 -9.27 9.07 -2.82
C SER A 81 -8.09 10.04 -2.79
N MET A 82 -7.91 10.76 -1.68
CA MET A 82 -6.78 11.67 -1.47
C MET A 82 -5.45 10.92 -1.34
N ALA A 83 -5.43 9.78 -0.64
CA ALA A 83 -4.25 8.93 -0.53
C ALA A 83 -3.88 8.29 -1.87
N ASP A 84 -4.85 7.83 -2.66
CA ASP A 84 -4.62 7.18 -3.95
C ASP A 84 -4.12 8.15 -5.04
N LYS A 85 -4.57 9.41 -5.01
CA LYS A 85 -4.22 10.42 -6.03
C LYS A 85 -2.90 11.14 -5.77
N ARG A 86 -2.34 11.05 -4.56
CA ARG A 86 -1.11 11.75 -4.20
C ARG A 86 0.09 10.86 -4.50
N GLU A 87 0.95 11.33 -5.41
CA GLU A 87 2.25 10.69 -5.67
C GLU A 87 3.28 11.00 -4.57
N SER A 88 3.04 12.04 -3.78
CA SER A 88 3.91 12.57 -2.73
C SER A 88 3.09 12.86 -1.48
N GLY A 89 3.47 12.25 -0.36
CA GLY A 89 2.72 12.26 0.89
C GLY A 89 3.46 11.53 2.02
N ILE A 90 2.76 11.31 3.13
CA ILE A 90 3.33 10.61 4.29
C ILE A 90 3.59 9.13 3.95
N SER A 91 2.78 8.54 3.06
CA SER A 91 2.98 7.17 2.58
C SER A 91 4.33 6.98 1.90
N ASP A 92 4.76 7.93 1.07
CA ASP A 92 6.07 7.89 0.39
C ASP A 92 7.23 8.01 1.40
N MET A 93 7.09 8.90 2.39
CA MET A 93 8.09 9.01 3.46
C MET A 93 8.19 7.72 4.28
N LEU A 94 7.06 7.11 4.65
CA LEU A 94 7.02 5.82 5.34
C LEU A 94 7.66 4.72 4.49
N PHE A 95 7.30 4.66 3.20
CA PHE A 95 7.83 3.67 2.27
C PHE A 95 9.36 3.79 2.15
N LYS A 96 9.90 5.02 2.03
CA LYS A 96 11.34 5.29 2.01
C LYS A 96 12.03 4.82 3.30
N GLN A 97 11.48 5.14 4.47
CA GLN A 97 12.04 4.72 5.75
C GLN A 97 12.04 3.20 5.94
N LEU A 98 10.93 2.54 5.60
CA LEU A 98 10.81 1.09 5.73
C LEU A 98 11.74 0.35 4.76
N THR A 99 11.88 0.86 3.54
CA THR A 99 12.81 0.29 2.55
C THR A 99 14.27 0.48 3.00
N GLN A 100 14.63 1.67 3.48
CA GLN A 100 15.99 1.94 3.99
C GLN A 100 16.32 1.03 5.18
N LYS A 101 15.41 0.86 6.14
CA LYS A 101 15.60 -0.03 7.29
C LYS A 101 15.74 -1.50 6.87
N THR A 102 14.95 -1.94 5.89
CA THR A 102 15.02 -3.33 5.38
C THR A 102 16.37 -3.60 4.68
N ILE A 103 16.89 -2.63 3.94
CA ILE A 103 18.21 -2.73 3.28
C ILE A 103 19.35 -2.75 4.32
N VAL A 104 19.25 -1.97 5.40
CA VAL A 104 20.27 -1.95 6.46
C VAL A 104 20.31 -3.25 7.28
N ASN A 105 19.16 -3.89 7.52
CA ASN A 105 19.07 -5.10 8.35
C ASN A 105 19.38 -6.41 7.60
N SER A 106 19.74 -6.34 6.31
CA SER A 106 20.12 -7.49 5.47
C SER A 106 21.60 -7.51 5.10
N ARG A 107 22.43 -6.70 5.77
CA ARG A 107 23.89 -6.76 5.78
C ARG A 107 24.36 -7.29 7.13
#